data_AF-A0A1F7FNU6-F1
#
_entry.id   AF-A0A1F7FNU6-F1
#
_cell.length_a   1.000
_cell.length_b   1.000
_cell.length_c   1.000
_cell.angle_alpha   90.00
_cell.angle_beta   90.00
_cell.angle_gamma   90.00
#
_symmetry.space_group_name_H-M   'P 1'
#
loop_
_entity.id
_entity.type
_entity.pdbx_description
1 polymer ?
#
loop_
_entity_poly.entity_id
_entity_poly.type
_entity_poly.pdbx_seq_one_letter_code
_entity_poly.pdbx_strand_id
1 'polypeptide(L)'
;MKSKKTATDKSSKMNASQAFLRGLAGALFLLTICSANLKACDMSAFVQSDFAERCQLLLDLCEKAYLVRNLDHPDIKLHNGALSREWVRFYLAHGNHANTPPTLAFIASDSWSEAMNDVGQVIARLINTGIDKTDLNRLNLRILLLKEPQRIEKLHQVFKSRREFVEKSSVTDQNILENSDSSNKRKIWLDQALLVPGTAIHEQLADNAELLHKLHTDIDSHIDAFKRILEHENAGTDQEVIAGLFNSLQQEINLDMNFWETLFFYSTR
;
A
#
# COMPACT_ATOMS: atom_id res chain seq x y z
N MET A 1 -23.21 -52.37 74.87
CA MET A 1 -22.25 -52.51 73.75
C MET A 1 -22.11 -51.15 73.07
N LYS A 2 -20.95 -50.50 73.18
CA LYS A 2 -20.66 -49.21 72.52
C LYS A 2 -19.88 -49.48 71.22
N SER A 3 -20.45 -49.12 70.07
CA SER A 3 -19.81 -49.28 68.76
C SER A 3 -18.76 -48.17 68.54
N LYS A 4 -17.51 -48.57 68.28
CA LYS A 4 -16.39 -47.69 67.92
C LYS A 4 -16.63 -47.14 66.51
N LYS A 5 -16.77 -45.81 66.38
CA LYS A 5 -16.65 -45.12 65.09
C LYS A 5 -15.19 -45.16 64.66
N THR A 6 -14.90 -45.91 63.60
CA THR A 6 -13.59 -45.96 62.93
C THR A 6 -13.34 -44.68 62.12
N ALA A 7 -12.07 -44.24 62.09
CA ALA A 7 -11.61 -42.97 61.53
C ALA A 7 -11.79 -42.81 60.00
N THR A 8 -12.34 -43.81 59.32
CA THR A 8 -12.55 -43.83 57.86
C THR A 8 -13.74 -42.98 57.39
N ASP A 9 -14.62 -42.54 58.29
CA ASP A 9 -15.85 -41.83 57.91
C ASP A 9 -15.71 -40.29 57.83
N LYS A 10 -14.55 -39.73 58.25
CA LYS A 10 -14.26 -38.28 58.09
C LYS A 10 -13.55 -37.95 56.78
N SER A 11 -12.83 -38.90 56.18
CA SER A 11 -11.98 -38.64 54.99
C SER A 11 -12.77 -38.65 53.67
N SER A 12 -13.87 -39.40 53.57
CA SER A 12 -14.69 -39.45 52.35
C SER A 12 -15.43 -38.15 52.04
N LYS A 13 -15.86 -37.41 53.09
CA LYS A 13 -16.55 -36.12 52.94
C LYS A 13 -15.65 -34.97 52.48
N MET A 14 -14.35 -35.00 52.82
CA MET A 14 -13.38 -33.98 52.37
C MET A 14 -12.98 -34.14 50.89
N ASN A 15 -12.93 -35.38 50.38
CA ASN A 15 -12.54 -35.62 48.99
C ASN A 15 -13.69 -35.36 48.00
N ALA A 16 -14.94 -35.64 48.40
CA ALA A 16 -16.12 -35.37 47.56
C ALA A 16 -16.38 -33.86 47.39
N SER A 17 -16.16 -33.06 48.45
CA SER A 17 -16.33 -31.60 48.36
C SER A 17 -15.24 -30.93 47.50
N GLN A 18 -14.01 -31.43 47.53
CA GLN A 18 -12.93 -30.97 46.65
C GLN A 18 -13.17 -31.38 45.18
N ALA A 19 -13.70 -32.57 44.92
CA ALA A 19 -14.07 -33.00 43.57
C ALA A 19 -15.21 -32.15 42.99
N PHE A 20 -16.21 -31.82 43.82
CA PHE A 20 -17.31 -30.93 43.42
C PHE A 20 -16.83 -29.50 43.16
N LEU A 21 -15.95 -28.96 44.02
CA LEU A 21 -15.34 -27.63 43.81
C LEU A 21 -14.44 -27.58 42.56
N ARG A 22 -13.70 -28.65 42.26
CA ARG A 22 -12.91 -28.76 41.02
C ARG A 22 -13.79 -28.89 39.78
N GLY A 23 -14.89 -29.65 39.87
CA GLY A 23 -15.88 -29.74 38.80
C GLY A 23 -16.59 -28.41 38.53
N LEU A 24 -16.94 -27.68 39.60
CA LEU A 24 -17.57 -26.37 39.51
C LEU A 24 -16.60 -25.31 38.96
N ALA A 25 -15.33 -25.34 39.39
CA ALA A 25 -14.29 -24.46 38.86
C ALA A 25 -14.00 -24.76 37.37
N GLY A 26 -13.97 -26.04 36.97
CA GLY A 26 -13.82 -26.43 35.56
C GLY A 26 -15.02 -26.00 34.69
N ALA A 27 -16.24 -26.13 35.22
CA ALA A 27 -17.45 -25.66 34.53
C ALA A 27 -17.51 -24.13 34.43
N LEU A 28 -17.13 -23.41 35.48
CA LEU A 28 -16.98 -21.94 35.46
C LEU A 28 -15.89 -21.50 34.48
N PHE A 29 -14.77 -22.21 34.40
CA PHE A 29 -13.69 -21.93 33.45
C PHE A 29 -14.11 -22.20 32.00
N LEU A 30 -14.89 -23.26 31.75
CA LEU A 30 -15.47 -23.53 30.43
C LEU A 30 -16.51 -22.46 30.05
N LEU A 31 -17.34 -22.00 31.00
CA LEU A 31 -18.30 -20.92 30.75
C LEU A 31 -17.62 -19.59 30.48
N THR A 32 -16.51 -19.26 31.17
CA THR A 32 -15.73 -18.06 30.88
C THR A 32 -14.95 -18.16 29.56
N ILE A 33 -14.48 -19.35 29.16
CA ILE A 33 -13.89 -19.57 27.83
C ILE A 33 -14.94 -19.45 26.72
N CYS A 34 -16.16 -19.99 26.92
CA CYS A 34 -17.25 -19.88 25.95
C CYS A 34 -17.85 -18.46 25.87
N SER A 35 -17.70 -17.66 26.92
CA SER A 35 -18.16 -16.26 27.00
C SER A 35 -17.05 -15.25 26.66
N ALA A 36 -15.80 -15.67 26.72
CA ALA A 36 -14.71 -14.95 26.10
C ALA A 36 -14.90 -15.11 24.60
N ASN A 37 -15.21 -14.02 23.91
CA ASN A 37 -14.91 -13.89 22.49
C ASN A 37 -13.39 -13.93 22.32
N LEU A 38 -12.78 -15.10 22.55
CA LEU A 38 -11.50 -15.41 21.97
C LEU A 38 -11.76 -15.31 20.48
N LYS A 39 -11.27 -14.23 19.87
CA LYS A 39 -11.15 -14.15 18.42
C LYS A 39 -10.51 -15.48 18.03
N ALA A 40 -11.29 -16.39 17.46
CA ALA A 40 -10.72 -17.53 16.76
C ALA A 40 -9.61 -16.94 15.90
N CYS A 41 -8.40 -17.53 15.93
CA CYS A 41 -7.34 -17.12 15.02
C CYS A 41 -7.97 -17.07 13.63
N ASP A 42 -8.23 -15.85 13.18
CA ASP A 42 -8.97 -15.62 11.97
C ASP A 42 -8.10 -16.22 10.87
N MET A 43 -8.66 -17.10 10.02
CA MET A 43 -7.88 -17.66 8.93
C MET A 43 -7.32 -16.57 8.03
N SER A 44 -7.94 -15.37 8.03
CA SER A 44 -7.40 -14.17 7.42
C SER A 44 -6.01 -13.78 7.98
N ALA A 45 -5.76 -13.97 9.29
CA ALA A 45 -4.48 -13.66 9.93
C ALA A 45 -3.37 -14.65 9.53
N PHE A 46 -3.69 -15.91 9.27
CA PHE A 46 -2.73 -16.90 8.77
C PHE A 46 -2.40 -16.71 7.28
N VAL A 47 -3.41 -16.37 6.47
CA VAL A 47 -3.19 -15.99 5.06
C VAL A 47 -2.37 -14.70 4.96
N GLN A 48 -2.56 -13.75 5.89
CA GLN A 48 -1.74 -12.55 6.00
C GLN A 48 -0.28 -12.84 6.34
N SER A 49 0.00 -13.81 7.23
CA SER A 49 1.40 -14.16 7.57
C SER A 49 2.13 -14.81 6.39
N ASP A 50 1.54 -15.80 5.70
CA ASP A 50 2.18 -16.43 4.54
C ASP A 50 2.39 -15.42 3.39
N PHE A 51 1.40 -14.58 3.12
CA PHE A 51 1.51 -13.54 2.10
C PHE A 51 2.63 -12.53 2.40
N ALA A 52 2.68 -12.03 3.64
CA ALA A 52 3.70 -11.08 4.07
C ALA A 52 5.11 -11.71 4.06
N GLU A 53 5.23 -12.99 4.45
CA GLU A 53 6.48 -13.75 4.37
C GLU A 53 6.95 -13.91 2.94
N ARG A 54 6.05 -14.22 2.00
CA ARG A 54 6.39 -14.30 0.57
C ARG A 54 6.78 -12.96 -0.02
N CYS A 55 6.12 -11.87 0.36
CA CYS A 55 6.54 -10.52 -0.03
C CYS A 55 7.96 -10.22 0.47
N GLN A 56 8.26 -10.57 1.73
CA GLN A 56 9.61 -10.41 2.27
C GLN A 56 10.65 -11.27 1.52
N LEU A 57 10.31 -12.52 1.21
CA LEU A 57 11.18 -13.40 0.44
C LEU A 57 11.46 -12.84 -0.97
N LEU A 58 10.45 -12.27 -1.63
CA LEU A 58 10.63 -11.61 -2.92
C LEU A 58 11.56 -10.40 -2.82
N LEU A 59 11.41 -9.56 -1.79
CA LEU A 59 12.33 -8.42 -1.54
C LEU A 59 13.78 -8.91 -1.41
N ASP A 60 14.00 -9.90 -0.55
CA ASP A 60 15.33 -10.46 -0.30
C ASP A 60 15.94 -11.06 -1.58
N LEU A 61 15.13 -11.74 -2.39
CA LEU A 61 15.58 -12.34 -3.65
C LEU A 61 15.86 -11.30 -4.74
N CYS A 62 15.07 -10.21 -4.80
CA CYS A 62 15.33 -9.11 -5.74
C CYS A 62 16.66 -8.41 -5.43
N GLU A 63 16.90 -8.06 -4.16
CA GLU A 63 18.17 -7.45 -3.74
C GLU A 63 19.36 -8.40 -3.97
N LYS A 64 19.22 -9.68 -3.63
CA LYS A 64 20.28 -10.68 -3.89
C LYS A 64 20.57 -10.81 -5.39
N ALA A 65 19.55 -10.92 -6.24
CA ALA A 65 19.73 -11.04 -7.69
C ALA A 65 20.43 -9.80 -8.27
N TYR A 66 20.05 -8.61 -7.80
CA TYR A 66 20.68 -7.35 -8.19
C TYR A 66 22.16 -7.29 -7.79
N LEU A 67 22.48 -7.58 -6.52
CA LEU A 67 23.85 -7.56 -6.00
C LEU A 67 24.75 -8.56 -6.72
N VAL A 68 24.29 -9.81 -6.85
CA VAL A 68 25.03 -10.91 -7.49
C VAL A 68 25.33 -10.57 -8.96
N ARG A 69 24.39 -9.90 -9.65
CA ARG A 69 24.61 -9.41 -11.02
C ARG A 69 25.66 -8.31 -11.07
N ASN A 70 25.56 -7.30 -10.22
CA ASN A 70 26.50 -6.17 -10.22
C ASN A 70 27.92 -6.54 -9.81
N LEU A 71 28.07 -7.67 -9.10
CA LEU A 71 29.37 -8.23 -8.72
C LEU A 71 29.89 -9.29 -9.69
N ASP A 72 29.19 -9.53 -10.81
CA ASP A 72 29.49 -10.60 -11.78
C ASP A 72 29.73 -11.97 -11.10
N HIS A 73 28.94 -12.26 -10.07
CA HIS A 73 29.14 -13.43 -9.24
C HIS A 73 28.83 -14.73 -10.02
N PRO A 74 29.64 -15.80 -9.88
CA PRO A 74 29.50 -17.02 -10.67
C PRO A 74 28.14 -17.71 -10.54
N ASP A 75 27.48 -17.54 -9.39
CA ASP A 75 26.19 -18.17 -9.09
C ASP A 75 24.97 -17.35 -9.55
N ILE A 76 25.12 -16.37 -10.44
CA ILE A 76 24.02 -15.55 -10.95
C ILE A 76 22.81 -16.36 -11.43
N LYS A 77 23.05 -17.49 -12.11
CA LYS A 77 21.98 -18.37 -12.60
C LYS A 77 21.18 -19.00 -11.45
N LEU A 78 21.84 -19.34 -10.34
CA LEU A 78 21.18 -19.93 -9.16
C LEU A 78 20.24 -18.91 -8.51
N HIS A 79 20.73 -17.68 -8.29
CA HIS A 79 19.95 -16.59 -7.68
C HIS A 79 18.78 -16.15 -8.57
N ASN A 80 19.01 -15.99 -9.87
CA ASN A 80 17.97 -15.69 -10.85
C ASN A 80 16.91 -16.80 -10.90
N GLY A 81 17.33 -18.07 -10.84
CA GLY A 81 16.41 -19.20 -10.78
C GLY A 81 15.58 -19.22 -9.50
N ALA A 82 16.14 -18.85 -8.36
CA ALA A 82 15.41 -18.74 -7.09
C ALA A 82 14.35 -17.63 -7.13
N LEU A 83 14.72 -16.43 -7.60
CA LEU A 83 13.80 -15.31 -7.77
C LEU A 83 12.67 -15.65 -8.75
N SER A 84 13.01 -16.23 -9.92
CA SER A 84 12.02 -16.65 -10.91
C SER A 84 11.00 -17.64 -10.33
N ARG A 85 11.48 -18.67 -9.62
CA ARG A 85 10.60 -19.68 -9.02
C ARG A 85 9.68 -19.08 -7.95
N GLU A 86 10.20 -18.20 -7.11
CA GLU A 86 9.36 -17.58 -6.08
C GLU A 86 8.33 -16.63 -6.68
N TRP A 87 8.71 -15.83 -7.68
CA TRP A 87 7.76 -14.98 -8.40
C TRP A 87 6.62 -15.79 -9.03
N VAL A 88 6.94 -16.90 -9.72
CA VAL A 88 5.91 -17.78 -10.31
C VAL A 88 4.99 -18.35 -9.24
N ARG A 89 5.53 -18.80 -8.11
CA ARG A 89 4.72 -19.31 -6.99
C ARG A 89 3.80 -18.23 -6.42
N PHE A 90 4.35 -17.04 -6.16
CA PHE A 90 3.61 -15.89 -5.67
C PHE A 90 2.48 -15.51 -6.63
N TYR A 91 2.78 -15.39 -7.93
CA TYR A 91 1.81 -15.00 -8.95
C TYR A 91 0.70 -16.05 -9.13
N LEU A 92 1.01 -17.35 -9.06
CA LEU A 92 -0.01 -18.39 -9.12
C LEU A 92 -0.93 -18.37 -7.88
N ALA A 93 -0.39 -18.04 -6.72
CA ALA A 93 -1.15 -17.95 -5.47
C ALA A 93 -2.00 -16.67 -5.39
N HIS A 94 -1.47 -15.52 -5.83
CA HIS A 94 -2.06 -14.20 -5.54
C HIS A 94 -2.20 -13.29 -6.76
N GLY A 95 -1.62 -13.63 -7.91
CA GLY A 95 -1.58 -12.76 -9.09
C GLY A 95 -2.94 -12.57 -9.76
N ASN A 96 -3.87 -13.51 -9.61
CA ASN A 96 -5.25 -13.36 -10.05
C ASN A 96 -6.05 -12.56 -9.00
N HIS A 97 -6.86 -11.59 -9.43
CA HIS A 97 -7.74 -10.80 -8.57
C HIS A 97 -8.66 -11.66 -7.69
N ALA A 98 -9.06 -12.86 -8.15
CA ALA A 98 -9.86 -13.79 -7.37
C ALA A 98 -9.15 -14.28 -6.10
N ASN A 99 -7.82 -14.21 -6.06
CA ASN A 99 -6.98 -14.65 -4.95
C ASN A 99 -6.25 -13.48 -4.27
N THR A 100 -6.69 -12.23 -4.50
CA THR A 100 -6.17 -11.07 -3.79
C THR A 100 -6.35 -11.27 -2.29
N PRO A 101 -5.31 -11.04 -1.45
CA PRO A 101 -5.45 -11.13 -0.01
C PRO A 101 -6.59 -10.23 0.50
N PRO A 102 -7.39 -10.67 1.48
CA PRO A 102 -8.53 -9.88 1.97
C PRO A 102 -8.18 -8.45 2.41
N THR A 103 -6.96 -8.22 2.91
CA THR A 103 -6.44 -6.91 3.32
C THR A 103 -6.18 -5.95 2.16
N LEU A 104 -6.13 -6.46 0.93
CA LEU A 104 -5.89 -5.71 -0.30
C LEU A 104 -7.13 -5.73 -1.21
N ALA A 105 -8.26 -6.29 -0.74
CA ALA A 105 -9.50 -6.42 -1.52
C ALA A 105 -10.16 -5.08 -1.89
N PHE A 106 -9.72 -3.98 -1.28
CA PHE A 106 -10.15 -2.63 -1.65
C PHE A 106 -9.52 -2.15 -2.98
N ILE A 107 -8.44 -2.79 -3.43
CA ILE A 107 -7.81 -2.52 -4.73
C ILE A 107 -8.69 -3.11 -5.83
N ALA A 108 -9.02 -2.29 -6.83
CA ALA A 108 -9.82 -2.75 -7.96
C ALA A 108 -9.13 -3.89 -8.72
N SER A 109 -9.92 -4.86 -9.21
CA SER A 109 -9.41 -6.07 -9.87
C SER A 109 -8.47 -5.79 -11.05
N ASP A 110 -8.77 -4.75 -11.84
CA ASP A 110 -7.95 -4.34 -12.98
C ASP A 110 -6.63 -3.70 -12.52
N SER A 111 -6.69 -2.83 -11.49
CA SER A 111 -5.50 -2.25 -10.86
C SER A 111 -4.58 -3.33 -10.29
N TRP A 112 -5.16 -4.35 -9.65
CA TRP A 112 -4.41 -5.49 -9.12
C TRP A 112 -3.70 -6.26 -10.23
N SER A 113 -4.44 -6.63 -11.27
CA SER A 113 -3.92 -7.44 -12.37
C SER A 113 -2.83 -6.70 -13.15
N GLU A 114 -3.01 -5.40 -13.43
CA GLU A 114 -2.00 -4.55 -14.05
C GLU A 114 -0.74 -4.47 -13.18
N ALA A 115 -0.88 -4.20 -11.88
CA ALA A 115 0.25 -4.11 -10.98
C ALA A 115 1.03 -5.43 -10.82
N MET A 116 0.34 -6.57 -10.74
CA MET A 116 1.00 -7.89 -10.69
C MET A 116 1.77 -8.18 -11.97
N ASN A 117 1.21 -7.83 -13.14
CA ASN A 117 1.90 -7.99 -14.42
C ASN A 117 3.15 -7.09 -14.49
N ASP A 118 3.04 -5.83 -14.11
CA ASP A 118 4.17 -4.89 -14.06
C ASP A 118 5.30 -5.42 -13.18
N VAL A 119 4.99 -5.86 -11.95
CA VAL A 119 5.98 -6.42 -11.01
C VAL A 119 6.69 -7.61 -11.67
N GLY A 120 5.95 -8.50 -12.33
CA GLY A 120 6.52 -9.64 -13.03
C GLY A 120 7.43 -9.25 -14.19
N GLN A 121 7.08 -8.21 -14.96
CA GLN A 121 7.90 -7.70 -16.05
C GLN A 121 9.22 -7.10 -15.54
N VAL A 122 9.19 -6.34 -14.44
CA VAL A 122 10.41 -5.76 -13.85
C VAL A 122 11.30 -6.86 -13.26
N ILE A 123 10.72 -7.87 -12.60
CA ILE A 123 11.47 -9.06 -12.15
C ILE A 123 12.11 -9.80 -13.33
N ALA A 124 11.38 -9.98 -14.42
CA ALA A 124 11.91 -10.60 -15.63
C ALA A 124 13.07 -9.78 -16.23
N ARG A 125 12.96 -8.44 -16.25
CA ARG A 125 14.08 -7.56 -16.67
C ARG A 125 15.29 -7.71 -15.75
N LEU A 126 15.10 -7.67 -14.42
CA LEU A 126 16.17 -7.87 -13.44
C LEU A 126 16.94 -9.18 -13.69
N ILE A 127 16.21 -10.27 -13.93
CA ILE A 127 16.78 -11.59 -14.22
C ILE A 127 17.53 -11.61 -15.55
N ASN A 128 16.91 -11.11 -16.63
CA ASN A 128 17.44 -11.31 -17.98
C ASN A 128 18.49 -10.26 -18.35
N THR A 129 18.18 -8.98 -18.20
CA THR A 129 19.00 -7.86 -18.67
C THR A 129 19.66 -7.09 -17.53
N GLY A 130 19.13 -7.20 -16.32
CA GLY A 130 19.44 -6.30 -15.23
C GLY A 130 18.56 -5.06 -15.31
N ILE A 131 18.55 -4.31 -14.21
CA ILE A 131 17.86 -3.03 -14.06
C ILE A 131 18.78 -2.07 -13.31
N ASP A 132 18.55 -0.77 -13.44
CA ASP A 132 19.26 0.22 -12.62
C ASP A 132 18.77 0.21 -11.17
N LYS A 133 19.45 0.98 -10.29
CA LYS A 133 19.10 1.04 -8.87
C LYS A 133 17.70 1.66 -8.65
N THR A 134 17.29 2.57 -9.52
CA THR A 134 16.00 3.26 -9.42
C THR A 134 14.82 2.35 -9.73
N ASP A 135 14.92 1.56 -10.79
CA ASP A 135 13.93 0.53 -11.14
C ASP A 135 13.87 -0.56 -10.06
N LEU A 136 15.00 -0.91 -9.44
CA LEU A 136 15.01 -1.83 -8.30
C LEU A 136 14.30 -1.23 -7.07
N ASN A 137 14.60 0.02 -6.72
CA ASN A 137 13.98 0.69 -5.58
C ASN A 137 12.46 0.84 -5.78
N ARG A 138 12.00 1.07 -7.02
CA ARG A 138 10.58 1.08 -7.38
C ARG A 138 9.95 -0.30 -7.24
N LEU A 139 10.59 -1.35 -7.75
CA LEU A 139 10.14 -2.74 -7.58
C LEU A 139 10.00 -3.10 -6.10
N ASN A 140 11.04 -2.81 -5.32
CA ASN A 140 11.08 -3.10 -3.90
C ASN A 140 10.02 -2.33 -3.13
N LEU A 141 9.80 -1.04 -3.45
CA LEU A 141 8.71 -0.30 -2.84
C LEU A 141 7.36 -0.95 -3.15
N ARG A 142 7.10 -1.34 -4.40
CA ARG A 142 5.84 -2.01 -4.78
C ARG A 142 5.61 -3.30 -3.98
N ILE A 143 6.62 -4.14 -3.86
CA ILE A 143 6.52 -5.39 -3.08
C ILE A 143 6.35 -5.09 -1.58
N LEU A 144 7.03 -4.06 -1.06
CA LEU A 144 6.88 -3.61 0.33
C LEU A 144 5.46 -3.10 0.60
N LEU A 145 4.86 -2.35 -0.32
CA LEU A 145 3.49 -1.85 -0.20
C LEU A 145 2.47 -2.99 -0.13
N LEU A 146 2.67 -4.09 -0.87
CA LEU A 146 1.84 -5.28 -0.74
C LEU A 146 1.90 -5.87 0.67
N LYS A 147 3.10 -5.90 1.27
CA LYS A 147 3.30 -6.34 2.65
C LYS A 147 2.65 -5.41 3.68
N GLU A 148 2.48 -4.12 3.35
CA GLU A 148 2.01 -3.06 4.24
C GLU A 148 0.73 -2.37 3.70
N PRO A 149 -0.41 -3.09 3.62
CA PRO A 149 -1.64 -2.62 2.98
C PRO A 149 -2.17 -1.30 3.54
N GLN A 150 -1.95 -1.02 4.82
CA GLN A 150 -2.35 0.23 5.48
C GLN A 150 -1.74 1.49 4.86
N ARG A 151 -0.57 1.38 4.19
CA ARG A 151 0.07 2.50 3.50
C ARG A 151 -0.63 2.81 2.18
N ILE A 152 -1.11 1.76 1.50
CA ILE A 152 -1.88 1.88 0.26
C ILE A 152 -3.27 2.45 0.56
N GLU A 153 -3.96 1.93 1.57
CA GLU A 153 -5.34 2.31 1.90
C GLU A 153 -5.49 3.82 2.18
N LYS A 154 -4.55 4.39 2.93
CA LYS A 154 -4.52 5.84 3.21
C LYS A 154 -4.44 6.67 1.94
N LEU A 155 -3.60 6.27 0.99
CA LEU A 155 -3.40 7.00 -0.26
C LEU A 155 -4.54 6.81 -1.26
N HIS A 156 -5.20 5.65 -1.27
CA HIS A 156 -6.35 5.40 -2.13
C HIS A 156 -7.47 6.43 -1.93
N GLN A 157 -7.75 6.81 -0.69
CA GLN A 157 -8.73 7.86 -0.40
C GLN A 157 -8.30 9.22 -0.97
N VAL A 158 -7.01 9.57 -0.82
CA VAL A 158 -6.45 10.81 -1.34
C VAL A 158 -6.52 10.85 -2.87
N PHE A 159 -6.13 9.77 -3.55
CA PHE A 159 -6.21 9.68 -5.01
C PHE A 159 -7.65 9.73 -5.52
N LYS A 160 -8.57 9.05 -4.84
CA LYS A 160 -9.99 9.12 -5.17
C LYS A 160 -10.52 10.55 -5.05
N SER A 161 -10.29 11.22 -3.92
CA SER A 161 -10.73 12.61 -3.72
C SER A 161 -10.11 13.56 -4.75
N ARG A 162 -8.83 13.36 -5.08
CA ARG A 162 -8.13 14.12 -6.12
C ARG A 162 -8.79 13.93 -7.49
N ARG A 163 -9.03 12.69 -7.92
CA ARG A 163 -9.65 12.39 -9.22
C ARG A 163 -11.05 12.98 -9.33
N GLU A 164 -11.89 12.80 -8.30
CA GLU A 164 -13.21 13.42 -8.25
C GLU A 164 -13.14 14.96 -8.32
N PHE A 165 -12.13 15.58 -7.69
CA PHE A 165 -11.91 17.02 -7.77
C PHE A 165 -11.49 17.47 -9.18
N VAL A 166 -10.52 16.79 -9.81
CA VAL A 166 -10.03 17.11 -11.15
C VAL A 166 -11.15 16.93 -12.19
N GLU A 167 -11.92 15.85 -12.12
CA GLU A 167 -13.05 15.60 -13.03
C GLU A 167 -14.13 16.68 -12.89
N LYS A 168 -14.55 17.01 -11.67
CA LYS A 168 -15.50 18.11 -11.43
C LYS A 168 -14.98 19.45 -11.93
N SER A 169 -13.69 19.71 -11.73
CA SER A 169 -13.05 20.93 -12.22
C SER A 169 -13.11 21.00 -13.74
N SER A 170 -12.79 19.88 -14.42
CA SER A 170 -12.79 19.80 -15.89
C SER A 170 -14.16 20.05 -16.53
N VAL A 171 -15.23 19.57 -15.89
CA VAL A 171 -16.62 19.83 -16.32
C VAL A 171 -17.05 21.29 -16.08
N THR A 172 -16.41 21.96 -15.13
CA THR A 172 -16.70 23.36 -14.75
C THR A 172 -15.69 24.35 -15.33
N ASP A 173 -14.79 23.91 -16.22
CA ASP A 173 -13.60 24.64 -16.69
C ASP A 173 -13.91 26.00 -17.35
N GLN A 174 -15.13 26.20 -17.86
CA GLN A 174 -15.56 27.52 -18.33
C GLN A 174 -15.57 28.58 -17.20
N ASN A 175 -15.67 28.20 -15.92
CA ASN A 175 -15.77 29.14 -14.80
C ASN A 175 -14.46 29.39 -14.02
N ILE A 176 -13.39 28.59 -14.22
CA ILE A 176 -12.08 28.84 -13.57
C ILE A 176 -11.33 29.97 -14.29
N LEU A 177 -11.61 30.18 -15.57
CA LEU A 177 -10.87 31.09 -16.47
C LEU A 177 -11.53 32.45 -16.70
N GLU A 178 -12.83 32.63 -16.42
CA GLU A 178 -13.60 33.79 -16.92
C GLU A 178 -13.73 34.99 -15.96
N ASN A 179 -13.30 34.92 -14.69
CA ASN A 179 -13.59 35.98 -13.71
C ASN A 179 -12.36 36.52 -12.98
N SER A 180 -12.48 37.72 -12.38
CA SER A 180 -11.45 38.42 -11.60
C SER A 180 -10.89 37.64 -10.39
N ASP A 181 -11.52 36.51 -10.03
CA ASP A 181 -11.10 35.56 -8.98
C ASP A 181 -10.34 34.32 -9.52
N SER A 182 -10.00 34.28 -10.82
CA SER A 182 -9.37 33.13 -11.49
C SER A 182 -8.03 32.72 -10.86
N SER A 183 -7.20 33.68 -10.42
CA SER A 183 -5.93 33.39 -9.73
C SER A 183 -6.13 32.62 -8.42
N ASN A 184 -7.15 32.96 -7.63
CA ASN A 184 -7.44 32.25 -6.38
C ASN A 184 -7.97 30.83 -6.64
N LYS A 185 -8.82 30.67 -7.66
CA LYS A 185 -9.31 29.35 -8.09
C LYS A 185 -8.18 28.45 -8.58
N ARG A 186 -7.22 28.98 -9.35
CA ARG A 186 -6.05 28.22 -9.81
C ARG A 186 -5.13 27.79 -8.66
N LYS A 187 -4.97 28.63 -7.62
CA LYS A 187 -4.24 28.25 -6.40
C LYS A 187 -4.91 27.11 -5.65
N ILE A 188 -6.23 27.18 -5.48
CA ILE A 188 -7.03 26.09 -4.87
C ILE A 188 -6.90 24.81 -5.71
N TRP A 189 -6.93 24.94 -7.04
CA TRP A 189 -6.73 23.79 -7.92
C TRP A 189 -5.35 23.15 -7.73
N LEU A 190 -4.27 23.94 -7.71
CA LEU A 190 -2.92 23.42 -7.49
C LEU A 190 -2.79 22.73 -6.11
N ASP A 191 -3.37 23.33 -5.08
CA ASP A 191 -3.35 22.76 -3.73
C ASP A 191 -4.01 21.37 -3.69
N GLN A 192 -5.22 21.26 -4.24
CA GLN A 192 -6.01 20.02 -4.20
C GLN A 192 -5.52 18.96 -5.20
N ALA A 193 -5.03 19.38 -6.37
CA ALA A 193 -4.59 18.46 -7.42
C ALA A 193 -3.14 17.98 -7.27
N LEU A 194 -2.29 18.74 -6.59
CA LEU A 194 -0.85 18.46 -6.47
C LEU A 194 -0.37 18.45 -5.01
N LEU A 195 -0.54 19.52 -4.23
CA LEU A 195 0.16 19.67 -2.95
C LEU A 195 -0.38 18.73 -1.86
N VAL A 196 -1.70 18.62 -1.73
CA VAL A 196 -2.33 17.70 -0.78
C VAL A 196 -1.98 16.24 -1.11
N PRO A 197 -2.13 15.76 -2.35
CA PRO A 197 -1.66 14.42 -2.73
C PRO A 197 -0.15 14.24 -2.55
N GLY A 198 0.66 15.22 -2.94
CA GLY A 198 2.12 15.18 -2.83
C GLY A 198 2.59 15.01 -1.39
N THR A 199 1.97 15.73 -0.45
CA THR A 199 2.28 15.61 0.98
C THR A 199 1.92 14.21 1.50
N ALA A 200 0.76 13.68 1.12
CA ALA A 200 0.36 12.33 1.51
C ALA A 200 1.31 11.26 0.93
N ILE A 201 1.77 11.42 -0.31
CA ILE A 201 2.76 10.52 -0.93
C ILE A 201 4.08 10.61 -0.17
N HIS A 202 4.56 11.83 0.13
CA HIS A 202 5.81 12.05 0.86
C HIS A 202 5.85 11.28 2.18
N GLU A 203 4.76 11.31 2.96
CA GLU A 203 4.64 10.55 4.21
C GLU A 203 4.79 9.04 4.01
N GLN A 204 4.39 8.51 2.84
CA GLN A 204 4.53 7.10 2.50
C GLN A 204 5.89 6.77 1.85
N LEU A 205 6.80 7.72 1.64
CA LEU A 205 8.08 7.49 0.98
C LEU A 205 9.30 7.62 1.91
N ALA A 206 9.09 7.75 3.23
CA ALA A 206 10.12 8.14 4.21
C ALA A 206 11.50 7.43 4.08
N ASP A 207 11.52 6.15 3.66
CA ASP A 207 12.75 5.36 3.54
C ASP A 207 13.28 5.22 2.09
N ASN A 208 12.70 5.91 1.10
CA ASN A 208 13.10 5.82 -0.30
C ASN A 208 13.55 7.18 -0.84
N ALA A 209 14.83 7.50 -0.62
CA ALA A 209 15.44 8.79 -0.98
C ALA A 209 15.31 9.14 -2.47
N GLU A 210 15.39 8.16 -3.38
CA GLU A 210 15.27 8.41 -4.81
C GLU A 210 13.84 8.79 -5.21
N LEU A 211 12.84 8.12 -4.66
CA LEU A 211 11.44 8.47 -4.92
C LEU A 211 11.04 9.77 -4.21
N LEU A 212 11.56 10.04 -3.02
CA LEU A 212 11.42 11.35 -2.39
C LEU A 212 12.03 12.45 -3.25
N HIS A 213 13.23 12.24 -3.79
CA HIS A 213 13.86 13.20 -4.67
C HIS A 213 13.04 13.43 -5.95
N LYS A 214 12.52 12.36 -6.57
CA LYS A 214 11.61 12.49 -7.72
C LYS A 214 10.37 13.30 -7.34
N LEU A 215 9.71 12.97 -6.25
CA LEU A 215 8.49 13.66 -5.80
C LEU A 215 8.75 15.16 -5.58
N HIS A 216 9.83 15.51 -4.89
CA HIS A 216 10.20 16.90 -4.68
C HIS A 216 10.50 17.61 -6.00
N THR A 217 11.25 16.96 -6.90
CA THR A 217 11.58 17.55 -8.21
C THR A 217 10.34 17.81 -9.04
N ASP A 218 9.40 16.85 -9.08
CA ASP A 218 8.13 17.00 -9.79
C ASP A 218 7.31 18.17 -9.20
N ILE A 219 7.13 18.19 -7.86
CA ILE A 219 6.35 19.23 -7.17
C ILE A 219 6.98 20.62 -7.35
N ASP A 220 8.29 20.75 -7.14
CA ASP A 220 9.01 22.02 -7.25
C ASP A 220 8.94 22.58 -8.67
N SER A 221 9.10 21.71 -9.68
CA SER A 221 8.96 22.08 -11.09
C SER A 221 7.56 22.63 -11.39
N HIS A 222 6.51 21.96 -10.91
CA HIS A 222 5.12 22.39 -11.10
C HIS A 222 4.79 23.69 -10.36
N ILE A 223 5.31 23.86 -9.14
CA ILE A 223 5.18 25.11 -8.38
C ILE A 223 5.85 26.27 -9.11
N ASP A 224 7.06 26.07 -9.63
CA ASP A 224 7.80 27.12 -10.34
C ASP A 224 7.15 27.46 -11.69
N ALA A 225 6.63 26.47 -12.42
CA ALA A 225 5.81 26.70 -13.60
C ALA A 225 4.57 27.54 -13.25
N PHE A 226 3.88 27.22 -12.15
CA PHE A 226 2.73 27.99 -11.69
C PHE A 226 3.08 29.43 -11.30
N LYS A 227 4.21 29.66 -10.61
CA LYS A 227 4.68 31.01 -10.29
C LYS A 227 4.91 31.84 -11.55
N ARG A 228 5.54 31.26 -12.59
CA ARG A 228 5.73 31.94 -13.88
C ARG A 228 4.41 32.31 -14.54
N ILE A 229 3.40 31.43 -14.47
CA ILE A 229 2.05 31.74 -14.98
C ILE A 229 1.46 32.96 -14.25
N LEU A 230 1.58 33.03 -12.92
CA LEU A 230 1.12 34.18 -12.14
C LEU A 230 1.91 35.46 -12.44
N GLU A 231 3.21 35.37 -12.71
CA GLU A 231 4.03 36.51 -13.13
C GLU A 231 3.57 37.04 -14.50
N HIS A 232 3.30 36.15 -15.46
CA HIS A 232 2.76 36.53 -16.76
C HIS A 232 1.37 37.18 -16.63
N GLU A 233 0.51 36.65 -15.76
CA GLU A 233 -0.80 37.24 -15.47
C GLU A 233 -0.67 38.66 -14.90
N ASN A 234 0.20 38.85 -13.90
CA ASN A 234 0.44 40.16 -13.29
C ASN A 234 1.07 41.17 -14.26
N ALA A 235 1.80 40.69 -15.26
CA ALA A 235 2.37 41.52 -16.33
C ALA A 235 1.34 41.94 -17.41
N GLY A 236 0.08 41.48 -17.32
CA GLY A 236 -0.97 41.82 -18.26
C GLY A 236 -0.95 40.98 -19.55
N THR A 237 -0.40 39.76 -19.48
CA THR A 237 -0.44 38.81 -20.61
C THR A 237 -1.90 38.42 -20.92
N ASP A 238 -2.17 38.13 -22.19
CA ASP A 238 -3.49 37.70 -22.67
C ASP A 238 -4.03 36.50 -21.85
N GLN A 239 -5.31 36.58 -21.47
CA GLN A 239 -5.99 35.54 -20.70
C GLN A 239 -6.03 34.20 -21.44
N GLU A 240 -6.11 34.18 -22.77
CA GLU A 240 -6.08 32.95 -23.56
C GLU A 240 -4.72 32.25 -23.43
N VAL A 241 -3.64 33.02 -23.42
CA VAL A 241 -2.28 32.49 -23.24
C VAL A 241 -2.10 31.94 -21.82
N ILE A 242 -2.58 32.67 -20.80
CA ILE A 242 -2.56 32.20 -19.42
C ILE A 242 -3.37 30.90 -19.26
N ALA A 243 -4.54 30.81 -19.89
CA ALA A 243 -5.35 29.60 -19.89
C ALA A 243 -4.63 28.42 -20.54
N GLY A 244 -3.98 28.66 -21.70
CA GLY A 244 -3.18 27.64 -22.38
C GLY A 244 -2.03 27.12 -21.52
N LEU A 245 -1.25 28.01 -20.91
CA LEU A 245 -0.15 27.63 -20.02
C LEU A 245 -0.64 26.84 -18.80
N PHE A 246 -1.76 27.25 -18.21
CA PHE A 246 -2.34 26.53 -17.08
C PHE A 246 -2.84 25.14 -17.47
N ASN A 247 -3.49 25.01 -18.64
CA ASN A 247 -3.93 23.70 -19.14
C ASN A 247 -2.74 22.76 -19.40
N SER A 248 -1.64 23.27 -19.97
CA SER A 248 -0.39 22.49 -20.09
C SER A 248 0.12 22.02 -18.73
N LEU A 249 0.16 22.90 -17.73
CA LEU A 249 0.54 22.53 -16.36
C LEU A 249 -0.40 21.46 -15.76
N GLN A 250 -1.71 21.57 -15.97
CA GLN A 250 -2.67 20.57 -15.50
C GLN A 250 -2.40 19.19 -16.12
N GLN A 251 -2.05 19.14 -17.41
CA GLN A 251 -1.70 17.90 -18.11
C GLN A 251 -0.43 17.27 -17.54
N GLU A 252 0.63 18.07 -17.34
CA GLU A 252 1.89 17.61 -16.74
C GLU A 252 1.68 17.06 -15.33
N ILE A 253 0.95 17.79 -14.47
CA ILE A 253 0.60 17.34 -13.12
C ILE A 253 -0.18 16.02 -13.19
N ASN A 254 -1.11 15.87 -14.12
CA ASN A 254 -1.88 14.63 -14.27
C ASN A 254 -1.02 13.45 -14.72
N LEU A 255 -0.04 13.66 -15.59
CA LEU A 255 0.89 12.62 -16.02
C LEU A 255 1.76 12.14 -14.85
N ASP A 256 2.35 13.06 -14.08
CA ASP A 256 3.18 12.71 -12.94
C ASP A 256 2.36 12.07 -11.81
N MET A 257 1.16 12.59 -11.52
CA MET A 257 0.28 11.98 -10.53
C MET A 257 -0.20 10.59 -10.95
N ASN A 258 -0.37 10.32 -12.24
CA ASN A 258 -0.70 8.99 -12.73
C ASN A 258 0.43 7.98 -12.46
N PHE A 259 1.70 8.41 -12.54
CA PHE A 259 2.83 7.57 -12.11
C PHE A 259 2.71 7.18 -10.63
N TRP A 260 2.40 8.15 -9.75
CA TRP A 260 2.25 7.89 -8.32
C TRP A 260 1.04 7.00 -8.01
N GLU A 261 -0.11 7.28 -8.62
CA GLU A 261 -1.31 6.45 -8.48
C GLU A 261 -1.02 4.99 -8.87
N THR A 262 -0.36 4.77 -10.00
CA THR A 262 0.03 3.45 -10.50
C THR A 262 1.04 2.74 -9.58
N LEU A 263 1.97 3.49 -8.98
CA LEU A 263 2.94 2.95 -8.02
C LEU A 263 2.25 2.41 -6.76
N PHE A 264 1.16 3.08 -6.33
CA PHE A 264 0.36 2.76 -5.15
C PHE A 264 -0.94 2.00 -5.49
N PHE A 265 -0.93 1.20 -6.56
CA PHE A 265 -2.02 0.28 -6.92
C PHE A 265 -3.38 0.97 -7.11
N TYR A 266 -3.38 2.23 -7.53
CA TYR A 266 -4.59 2.98 -7.85
C TYR A 266 -4.65 3.21 -9.36
N SER A 267 -5.63 2.60 -10.04
CA SER A 267 -5.93 2.84 -11.45
C SER A 267 -7.44 3.04 -11.61
N THR A 268 -7.82 4.03 -12.41
CA THR A 268 -9.22 4.36 -12.74
C THR A 268 -9.58 4.00 -14.19
N ARG A 269 -8.78 3.13 -14.82
CA ARG A 269 -9.07 2.64 -16.18
C ARG A 269 -10.30 1.75 -16.21
#